data_AF-A0A7K0FGM0-F1
#
_entry.id   AF-A0A7K0FGM0-F1
#
_cell.length_a   1.000
_cell.length_b   1.000
_cell.length_c   1.000
_cell.angle_alpha   90.00
_cell.angle_beta   90.00
_cell.angle_gamma   90.00
#
_symmetry.space_group_name_H-M   'P 1'
#
loop_
_entity.id
_entity.type
_entity.pdbx_description
1 polymer ?
#
loop_
_entity_poly.entity_id
_entity_poly.type
_entity_poly.pdbx_seq_one_letter_code
_entity_poly.pdbx_strand_id
1 'polypeptide(L)'
;MKLQIRFLIYSILFLTYSFSTSFLLLLGEKLKDHRFITLGCGFFVINIIFSLFVLKWTPLLSILSSLVIAALALFLALKFGDLHLFSQYDAYGVKTALMANAIFSVLLWEIAYQIKSRK
;
A
#
# COMPACT_ATOMS: atom_id res chain seq x y z
N MET A 1 7.49 -17.84 9.05
CA MET A 1 8.72 -17.02 9.17
C MET A 1 8.90 -16.57 10.61
N LYS A 2 10.14 -16.39 11.09
CA LYS A 2 10.40 -15.77 12.41
C LYS A 2 9.79 -14.37 12.45
N LEU A 3 9.23 -13.99 13.61
CA LEU A 3 8.53 -12.71 13.80
C LEU A 3 9.41 -11.49 13.45
N GLN A 4 10.68 -11.51 13.85
CA GLN A 4 11.64 -10.44 13.57
C GLN A 4 11.85 -10.19 12.07
N ILE A 5 11.93 -11.27 11.28
CA ILE A 5 12.11 -11.20 9.82
C ILE A 5 10.86 -10.63 9.15
N ARG A 6 9.67 -10.99 9.64
CA ARG A 6 8.40 -10.44 9.15
C ARG A 6 8.31 -8.94 9.40
N PHE A 7 8.66 -8.50 10.60
CA PHE A 7 8.66 -7.08 10.94
C PHE A 7 9.61 -6.28 10.03
N LEU A 8 10.81 -6.80 9.79
CA LEU A 8 11.78 -6.19 8.89
C LEU A 8 11.24 -6.10 7.45
N ILE A 9 10.64 -7.17 6.94
CA ILE A 9 10.03 -7.22 5.62
C ILE A 9 8.91 -6.18 5.46
N TYR A 10 8.03 -6.07 6.45
CA TYR A 10 6.92 -5.12 6.40
C TYR A 10 7.38 -3.67 6.57
N SER A 11 8.42 -3.42 7.37
CA SER A 11 9.07 -2.11 7.43
C SER A 11 9.68 -1.71 6.08
N ILE A 12 10.29 -2.64 5.35
CA ILE A 12 10.79 -2.38 3.99
C ILE A 12 9.63 -2.07 3.03
N LEU A 13 8.52 -2.81 3.12
CA LEU A 13 7.33 -2.55 2.32
C LEU A 13 6.78 -1.14 2.60
N PHE A 14 6.69 -0.77 3.88
CA PHE A 14 6.26 0.56 4.32
C PHE A 14 7.14 1.68 3.74
N LEU A 15 8.46 1.52 3.81
CA LEU A 15 9.41 2.49 3.26
C LEU A 15 9.30 2.59 1.74
N THR A 16 9.12 1.45 1.06
CA THR A 16 8.94 1.40 -0.39
C THR A 16 7.66 2.12 -0.79
N TYR A 17 6.55 1.86 -0.11
CA TYR A 17 5.30 2.59 -0.30
C TYR A 17 5.48 4.10 -0.13
N SER A 18 6.10 4.51 0.98
CA SER A 18 6.29 5.93 1.30
C SER A 18 7.13 6.65 0.25
N PHE A 19 8.22 6.03 -0.21
CA PHE A 19 9.11 6.63 -1.21
C PHE A 19 8.49 6.62 -2.62
N SER A 20 7.90 5.49 -3.02
CA SER A 20 7.27 5.36 -4.35
C SER A 20 6.08 6.28 -4.53
N THR A 21 5.38 6.63 -3.45
CA THR A 21 4.21 7.51 -3.50
C THR A 21 4.53 8.88 -4.11
N SER A 22 5.59 9.54 -3.63
CA SER A 22 6.01 10.84 -4.17
C SER A 22 6.36 10.75 -5.66
N PHE A 23 6.99 9.65 -6.06
CA PHE A 23 7.32 9.40 -7.47
C PHE A 23 6.07 9.13 -8.33
N LEU A 24 5.11 8.35 -7.83
CA LEU A 24 3.86 8.04 -8.50
C LEU A 24 2.96 9.27 -8.65
N LEU A 25 2.95 10.17 -7.66
CA LEU A 25 2.25 11.44 -7.74
C LEU A 25 2.83 12.34 -8.83
N LEU A 26 4.16 12.50 -8.85
CA LEU A 26 4.85 13.26 -9.90
C LEU A 26 4.59 12.68 -11.30
N LEU A 27 4.56 11.35 -11.41
CA LEU A 27 4.24 10.66 -12.65
C LEU A 27 2.77 10.91 -13.07
N GLY A 28 1.83 10.89 -12.12
CA GLY A 28 0.42 11.18 -12.35
C GLY A 28 0.16 12.64 -12.76
N GLU A 29 0.96 13.58 -12.28
CA GLU A 29 0.91 14.97 -12.72
C GLU A 29 1.38 15.13 -14.18
N LYS A 30 2.46 14.43 -14.57
CA LYS A 30 2.94 14.43 -15.96
C LYS A 30 1.96 13.78 -16.93
N LEU A 31 1.16 12.82 -16.47
CA LEU A 31 0.18 12.08 -17.27
C LEU A 31 -1.16 12.79 -17.47
N LYS A 32 -1.31 14.05 -17.00
CA LYS A 32 -2.53 14.88 -17.15
C LYS A 32 -3.83 14.16 -16.68
N ASP A 33 -4.06 14.18 -15.36
CA ASP A 33 -5.34 13.91 -14.68
C ASP A 33 -5.75 12.45 -14.37
N HIS A 34 -4.79 11.53 -14.26
CA HIS A 34 -5.05 10.17 -13.79
C HIS A 34 -4.34 9.80 -12.49
N ARG A 35 -4.14 10.76 -11.57
CA ARG A 35 -3.38 10.58 -10.30
C ARG A 35 -3.82 9.35 -9.51
N PHE A 36 -5.12 9.14 -9.34
CA PHE A 36 -5.65 7.99 -8.59
C PHE A 36 -5.42 6.66 -9.30
N ILE A 37 -5.53 6.62 -10.63
CA ILE A 37 -5.28 5.43 -11.44
C ILE A 37 -3.79 5.09 -11.41
N THR A 38 -2.92 6.10 -11.54
CA THR A 38 -1.46 5.94 -11.44
C THR A 38 -1.04 5.43 -10.07
N LEU A 39 -1.63 5.95 -8.99
CA LEU A 39 -1.38 5.47 -7.63
C LEU A 39 -1.85 4.03 -7.44
N GLY A 40 -3.09 3.72 -7.83
CA GLY A 40 -3.65 2.36 -7.74
C GLY A 40 -2.81 1.33 -8.49
N CYS A 41 -2.47 1.61 -9.75
CA CYS A 41 -1.60 0.73 -10.56
C CYS A 41 -0.19 0.63 -9.97
N GLY A 42 0.38 1.74 -9.49
CA GLY A 42 1.71 1.73 -8.87
C GLY A 42 1.76 0.85 -7.63
N PHE A 43 0.79 1.00 -6.72
CA PHE A 43 0.70 0.17 -5.51
C PHE A 43 0.39 -1.29 -5.83
N PHE A 44 -0.41 -1.55 -6.86
CA PHE A 44 -0.67 -2.90 -7.34
C PHE A 44 0.63 -3.60 -7.80
N VAL A 45 1.48 -2.93 -8.58
CA VAL A 45 2.77 -3.47 -9.02
C VAL A 45 3.70 -3.74 -7.82
N ILE A 46 3.78 -2.80 -6.86
CA ILE A 46 4.58 -2.98 -5.64
C ILE A 46 4.10 -4.22 -4.85
N ASN A 47 2.77 -4.39 -4.70
CA ASN A 47 2.19 -5.55 -4.01
C ASN A 47 2.46 -6.87 -4.74
N ILE A 48 2.43 -6.88 -6.07
CA ILE A 48 2.78 -8.08 -6.85
C ILE A 48 4.24 -8.46 -6.62
N ILE A 49 5.16 -7.49 -6.73
CA ILE A 49 6.60 -7.73 -6.50
C ILE A 49 6.81 -8.26 -5.08
N PHE A 50 6.19 -7.62 -4.09
CA PHE A 50 6.28 -8.04 -2.70
C PHE A 50 5.79 -9.48 -2.48
N SER A 51 4.62 -9.81 -3.01
CA SER A 51 3.99 -11.12 -2.81
C SER A 51 4.71 -12.27 -3.51
N LEU A 52 5.25 -12.02 -4.71
CA LEU A 52 6.00 -13.00 -5.48
C LEU A 52 7.40 -13.23 -4.92
N PHE A 53 8.16 -12.16 -4.68
CA PHE A 53 9.58 -12.29 -4.31
C PHE A 53 9.79 -12.51 -2.83
N VAL A 54 9.01 -11.84 -1.97
CA VAL A 54 9.23 -11.86 -0.53
C VAL A 54 8.41 -12.95 0.15
N LEU A 55 7.11 -12.96 -0.12
CA LEU A 55 6.20 -13.95 0.47
C LEU A 55 6.24 -15.31 -0.25
N LYS A 56 6.74 -15.36 -1.50
CA LYS A 56 6.82 -16.56 -2.35
C LYS A 56 5.46 -17.26 -2.51
N TRP A 57 4.40 -16.47 -2.69
CA TRP A 57 3.05 -16.98 -2.91
C TRP A 57 2.85 -17.41 -4.37
N THR A 58 1.91 -18.33 -4.59
CA THR A 58 1.54 -18.77 -5.95
C THR A 58 1.06 -17.57 -6.76
N PRO A 59 1.44 -17.46 -8.05
CA PRO A 59 1.24 -16.25 -8.84
C PRO A 59 -0.22 -15.81 -8.93
N LEU A 60 -1.16 -16.76 -9.05
CA LEU A 60 -2.59 -16.46 -9.09
C LEU A 60 -3.09 -15.80 -7.80
N LEU A 61 -2.66 -16.34 -6.65
CA LEU A 61 -3.04 -15.82 -5.33
C LEU A 61 -2.39 -14.46 -5.08
N SER A 62 -1.13 -14.29 -5.48
CA SER A 62 -0.39 -13.02 -5.42
C SER A 62 -1.08 -11.90 -6.18
N ILE A 63 -1.56 -12.16 -7.41
CA ILE A 63 -2.26 -11.15 -8.23
C ILE A 63 -3.58 -10.74 -7.56
N LEU A 64 -4.40 -11.72 -7.17
CA LEU A 64 -5.70 -11.45 -6.55
C LEU A 64 -5.55 -10.70 -5.22
N SER A 65 -4.65 -11.15 -4.34
CA SER A 65 -4.42 -10.50 -3.05
C SER A 65 -3.85 -9.10 -3.24
N SER A 66 -2.93 -8.91 -4.19
CA SER A 66 -2.35 -7.59 -4.48
C SER A 66 -3.38 -6.59 -4.98
N LEU A 67 -4.33 -7.03 -5.81
CA LEU A 67 -5.41 -6.19 -6.31
C LEU A 67 -6.34 -5.76 -5.17
N VAL A 68 -6.79 -6.72 -4.37
CA VAL A 68 -7.71 -6.50 -3.25
C VAL A 68 -7.06 -5.60 -2.19
N ILE A 69 -5.81 -5.87 -1.82
CA ILE A 69 -5.08 -5.08 -0.83
C ILE A 69 -4.83 -3.66 -1.33
N ALA A 70 -4.44 -3.47 -2.60
CA ALA A 70 -4.23 -2.14 -3.17
C ALA A 70 -5.53 -1.32 -3.18
N ALA A 71 -6.64 -1.93 -3.60
CA ALA A 71 -7.95 -1.26 -3.64
C ALA A 71 -8.45 -0.90 -2.23
N LEU A 72 -8.39 -1.84 -1.29
CA LEU A 72 -8.83 -1.61 0.09
C LEU A 72 -7.95 -0.58 0.81
N ALA A 73 -6.62 -0.68 0.70
CA ALA A 73 -5.71 0.26 1.35
C ALA A 73 -5.94 1.68 0.84
N LEU A 74 -6.07 1.85 -0.48
CA LEU A 74 -6.31 3.16 -1.10
C LEU A 74 -7.69 3.71 -0.71
N PHE A 75 -8.73 2.88 -0.69
CA PHE A 75 -10.06 3.29 -0.24
C PHE A 75 -10.07 3.76 1.22
N LEU A 76 -9.47 2.98 2.14
CA LEU A 76 -9.37 3.36 3.55
C LEU A 76 -8.51 4.61 3.73
N ALA A 77 -7.43 4.75 2.97
CA ALA A 77 -6.55 5.92 3.01
C ALA A 77 -7.27 7.20 2.61
N LEU A 78 -8.09 7.16 1.55
CA LEU A 78 -8.88 8.31 1.13
C LEU A 78 -9.89 8.71 2.19
N LYS A 79 -10.59 7.74 2.79
CA LYS A 79 -11.49 8.01 3.91
C LYS A 79 -10.75 8.64 5.09
N PHE A 80 -9.57 8.16 5.43
CA PHE A 80 -8.75 8.77 6.49
C PHE A 80 -8.28 10.18 6.15
N GLY A 81 -7.95 10.47 4.89
CA GLY A 81 -7.65 11.84 4.43
C GLY A 81 -8.86 12.77 4.56
N ASP A 82 -10.05 12.30 4.17
CA ASP A 82 -11.31 13.05 4.25
C ASP A 82 -11.71 13.41 5.69
N LEU A 83 -11.28 12.64 6.70
CA LEU A 83 -11.55 12.98 8.11
C LEU A 83 -10.81 14.25 8.58
N HIS A 84 -9.87 14.79 7.80
CA HIS A 84 -9.11 16.02 8.12
C HIS A 84 -8.54 16.04 9.56
N LEU A 85 -8.14 14.87 10.07
CA LEU A 85 -7.70 14.67 11.47
C LEU A 85 -6.53 15.60 11.86
N PHE A 86 -5.70 15.98 10.89
CA PHE A 86 -4.54 16.84 11.06
C PHE A 86 -4.60 18.07 10.16
N SER A 87 -5.77 18.73 10.09
CA SER A 87 -6.00 19.91 9.23
C SER A 87 -4.98 21.04 9.42
N GLN A 88 -4.39 21.17 10.60
CA GLN A 88 -3.35 22.17 10.91
C GLN A 88 -1.99 21.87 10.24
N TYR A 89 -1.68 20.61 9.95
CA TYR A 89 -0.40 20.17 9.37
C TYR A 89 -0.52 19.72 7.91
N ASP A 90 -1.74 19.41 7.47
CA ASP A 90 -2.03 18.91 6.13
C ASP A 90 -3.42 19.42 5.66
N ALA A 91 -3.44 20.64 5.16
CA ALA A 91 -4.66 21.33 4.74
C ALA A 91 -5.45 20.59 3.64
N TYR A 92 -4.79 19.71 2.89
CA TYR A 92 -5.40 18.97 1.79
C TYR A 92 -5.57 17.47 2.10
N GLY A 93 -5.20 17.01 3.31
CA GLY A 93 -5.30 15.61 3.73
C GLY A 93 -4.44 14.61 2.93
N VAL A 94 -3.62 15.11 2.00
CA VAL A 94 -2.86 14.28 1.06
C VAL A 94 -1.81 13.48 1.81
N LYS A 95 -0.96 14.14 2.61
CA LYS A 95 0.12 13.47 3.36
C LYS A 95 -0.44 12.43 4.33
N THR A 96 -1.57 12.77 4.95
CA THR A 96 -2.29 11.87 5.86
C THR A 96 -2.79 10.62 5.14
N ALA A 97 -3.41 10.78 3.97
CA ALA A 97 -3.86 9.67 3.15
C ALA A 97 -2.68 8.79 2.69
N LEU A 98 -1.56 9.38 2.28
CA LEU A 98 -0.38 8.63 1.86
C LEU A 98 0.20 7.75 2.98
N MET A 99 0.34 8.33 4.17
CA MET A 99 0.82 7.61 5.35
C MET A 99 -0.16 6.48 5.74
N ALA A 100 -1.46 6.78 5.71
CA ALA A 100 -2.51 5.81 6.00
C ALA A 100 -2.48 4.63 5.01
N ASN A 101 -2.29 4.90 3.71
CA ASN A 101 -2.20 3.85 2.68
C ASN A 101 -1.03 2.88 2.95
N ALA A 102 0.14 3.41 3.31
CA ALA A 102 1.31 2.58 3.64
C ALA A 102 1.06 1.70 4.88
N ILE A 103 0.44 2.26 5.93
CA ILE A 103 0.08 1.54 7.15
C ILE A 103 -0.96 0.44 6.84
N PHE A 104 -2.04 0.78 6.13
CA PHE A 104 -3.09 -0.19 5.80
C PHE A 104 -2.58 -1.30 4.90
N SER A 105 -1.71 -1.01 3.94
CA SER A 105 -1.11 -2.04 3.08
C SER A 105 -0.32 -3.06 3.90
N VAL A 106 0.50 -2.61 4.85
CA VAL A 106 1.24 -3.49 5.78
C VAL A 106 0.29 -4.33 6.64
N LEU A 107 -0.72 -3.69 7.25
CA LEU A 107 -1.69 -4.39 8.10
C LEU A 107 -2.48 -5.45 7.32
N LEU A 108 -2.93 -5.12 6.12
CA LEU A 108 -3.68 -6.05 5.27
C LEU A 108 -2.81 -7.24 4.83
N TRP A 109 -1.53 -7.01 4.52
CA TRP A 109 -0.59 -8.09 4.22
C TRP A 109 -0.29 -8.98 5.44
N GLU A 110 -0.20 -8.39 6.63
CA GLU A 110 -0.06 -9.13 7.88
C GLU A 110 -1.29 -10.01 8.14
N ILE A 111 -2.50 -9.46 7.98
CA ILE A 111 -3.76 -10.19 8.12
C ILE A 111 -3.82 -11.34 7.09
N ALA A 112 -3.54 -11.06 5.82
CA ALA A 112 -3.54 -12.06 4.76
C ALA A 112 -2.53 -13.20 5.06
N TYR A 113 -1.36 -12.85 5.58
CA TYR A 113 -0.36 -13.83 5.98
C TYR A 113 -0.84 -14.72 7.14
N GLN A 114 -1.42 -14.13 8.18
CA GLN A 114 -1.94 -14.90 9.31
C GLN A 114 -3.09 -15.83 8.90
N ILE A 115 -4.02 -15.36 8.06
CA ILE A 115 -5.11 -16.18 7.56
C ILE A 115 -4.57 -17.38 6.78
N LYS A 116 -3.57 -17.16 5.92
CA LYS A 116 -2.93 -18.24 5.16
C LYS A 116 -2.16 -19.21 6.06
N SER A 117 -1.47 -18.72 7.10
CA SER A 117 -0.66 -19.54 8.00
C SER A 117 -1.46 -20.38 9.00
N ARG A 118 -2.75 -20.08 9.20
CA ARG A 118 -3.65 -20.87 10.06
C ARG A 118 -4.31 -22.04 9.33
N LYS A 119 -4.29 -22.05 8.00
CA LYS A 119 -4.65 -23.19 7.16
C LYS A 119 -3.43 -24.07 6.92
#